data_AF-A0AA37KKI3-F1
#
_entry.id   AF-A0AA37KKI3-F1
#
_cell.length_a   1.000
_cell.length_b   1.000
_cell.length_c   1.000
_cell.angle_alpha   90.00
_cell.angle_beta   90.00
_cell.angle_gamma   90.00
#
_symmetry.space_group_name_H-M   'P 1'
#
loop_
_entity.id
_entity.type
_entity.pdbx_description
1 polymer ?
#
loop_
_entity_poly.entity_id
_entity_poly.type
_entity_poly.pdbx_seq_one_letter_code
_entity_poly.pdbx_strand_id
1 'polypeptide(L)'
;MCEKVCPQIHVEEARTSNWNIPKVFSSYALNDHIRIDSTSGGLFSVLAEHFFDTGSYVAGALYDEEFGLKGIVTKDKTLLPSIRSSKYLQSDPKHMFKEIKELLIEGKKVFVCSTPCQIAGLLNFLHKSYDNLYTCDFICKGVSSPMVFRKYLDDLERRYKSKTKSVKFKYKDEKHPWGGLATKIDFENGKTYLRNKKWDSYMTAFLDTGFTVRPSCFECPFKSFPRYADISLGDFWGIDDLMSFVPERRKGYSVVMVNNQRGLDLLERVKEKLYLKEYTLIDATRHNIHIVQPYDPALGWSEEFRKEFYEDLQHNGYCYVVKKYINVCGLSLKSKIERRLGKYWNILRQMSFASVFKTIRYNYLISNVKRDGGRWLIFRGAYIQMNNTARVFLYAPFTMGARKVIGSSNVTKFQMDKWTTLVVNGKFHMNENSNIWITHSGKLILNGGFINENVTITCAKQIIIGKNAHIAREAVIRDYDGHYIEDVAYRTSKPVIIGDNVWIGYRAMILKGVTIGDNSVVAANSVVTKDVPANSIVAGNPAKVIKTGINWRSKQ
;
A
#
# COMPACT_ATOMS: atom_id res chain seq x y z
N MET A 1 -13.87 10.60 -30.41
CA MET A 1 -12.51 10.24 -30.89
C MET A 1 -11.57 9.96 -29.72
N CYS A 2 -11.46 10.85 -28.72
CA CYS A 2 -10.58 10.68 -27.56
C CYS A 2 -10.86 9.43 -26.70
N GLU A 3 -12.13 9.08 -26.47
CA GLU A 3 -12.48 7.87 -25.70
C GLU A 3 -12.02 6.59 -26.40
N LYS A 4 -12.25 6.48 -27.72
CA LYS A 4 -11.87 5.32 -28.55
C LYS A 4 -10.38 4.98 -28.55
N VAL A 5 -9.51 5.95 -28.24
CA VAL A 5 -8.05 5.76 -28.21
C VAL A 5 -7.48 5.85 -26.79
N CYS A 6 -8.34 6.06 -25.79
CA CYS A 6 -7.92 6.31 -24.42
C CYS A 6 -7.34 5.03 -23.81
N PRO A 7 -6.05 5.00 -23.45
CA PRO A 7 -5.42 3.81 -22.89
C PRO A 7 -5.91 3.48 -21.47
N GLN A 8 -6.67 4.39 -20.83
CA GLN A 8 -7.33 4.12 -19.55
C GLN A 8 -8.64 3.35 -19.73
N ILE A 9 -9.34 3.53 -20.85
CA ILE A 9 -10.61 2.86 -21.16
C ILE A 9 -10.33 1.55 -21.90
N HIS A 10 -9.41 1.57 -22.87
CA HIS A 10 -9.06 0.45 -23.73
C HIS A 10 -7.72 -0.18 -23.31
N VAL A 11 -7.59 -0.53 -22.03
CA VAL A 11 -6.34 -1.06 -21.46
C VAL A 11 -5.88 -2.34 -22.16
N GLU A 12 -6.80 -3.23 -22.53
CA GLU A 12 -6.47 -4.50 -23.20
C GLU A 12 -6.06 -4.33 -24.67
N GLU A 13 -6.45 -3.22 -25.29
CA GLU A 13 -6.11 -2.92 -26.69
C GLU A 13 -4.79 -2.15 -26.81
N ALA A 14 -4.29 -1.60 -25.70
CA ALA A 14 -3.08 -0.79 -25.68
C ALA A 14 -1.84 -1.68 -25.91
N ARG A 15 -1.22 -1.48 -27.07
CA ARG A 15 -0.20 -2.38 -27.62
C ARG A 15 1.18 -1.96 -27.15
N THR A 16 1.87 -2.83 -26.42
CA THR A 16 3.33 -2.76 -26.29
C THR A 16 3.93 -4.14 -26.55
N SER A 17 5.05 -4.16 -27.28
CA SER A 17 5.87 -5.36 -27.52
C SER A 17 7.03 -5.47 -26.53
N ASN A 18 7.00 -4.69 -25.45
CA ASN A 18 8.02 -4.69 -24.41
C ASN A 18 8.01 -5.99 -23.61
N TRP A 19 9.13 -6.25 -22.94
CA TRP A 19 9.30 -7.44 -22.11
C TRP A 19 8.40 -7.40 -20.88
N ASN A 20 7.83 -8.57 -20.54
CA ASN A 20 7.06 -8.75 -19.30
C ASN A 20 7.94 -8.60 -18.04
N ILE A 21 9.22 -8.92 -18.14
CA ILE A 21 10.19 -8.77 -17.06
C ILE A 21 11.30 -7.86 -17.59
N PRO A 22 11.36 -6.59 -17.14
CA PRO A 22 12.44 -5.69 -17.56
C PRO A 22 13.77 -6.06 -16.91
N LYS A 23 14.88 -5.68 -17.54
CA LYS A 23 16.19 -5.71 -16.89
C LYS A 23 16.26 -4.56 -15.89
N VAL A 24 16.75 -4.84 -14.68
CA VAL A 24 16.72 -3.88 -13.58
C VAL A 24 18.13 -3.50 -13.16
N PHE A 25 18.39 -2.20 -13.02
CA PHE A 25 19.67 -1.69 -12.55
C PHE A 25 19.47 -0.69 -11.40
N SER A 26 20.38 -0.68 -10.43
CA SER A 26 20.62 0.51 -9.64
C SER A 26 21.57 1.44 -10.40
N SER A 27 21.33 2.75 -10.30
CA SER A 27 22.14 3.71 -11.02
C SER A 27 22.19 5.09 -10.40
N TYR A 28 23.30 5.78 -10.64
CA TYR A 28 23.43 7.22 -10.43
C TYR A 28 24.41 7.83 -11.43
N ALA A 29 24.28 9.12 -11.71
CA ALA A 29 25.19 9.90 -12.53
C ALA A 29 26.53 10.09 -11.81
N LEU A 30 27.64 9.85 -12.51
CA LEU A 30 28.99 10.07 -11.97
C LEU A 30 29.31 11.56 -11.80
N ASN A 31 28.59 12.43 -12.51
CA ASN A 31 28.65 13.88 -12.29
C ASN A 31 27.78 14.26 -11.08
N ASP A 32 28.44 14.70 -10.01
CA ASP A 32 27.79 15.09 -8.75
C ASP A 32 26.85 16.28 -8.88
N HIS A 33 27.15 17.25 -9.73
CA HIS A 33 26.25 18.38 -9.96
C HIS A 33 24.93 17.89 -10.56
N ILE A 34 24.98 17.00 -11.55
CA ILE A 34 23.79 16.38 -12.13
C ILE A 34 23.05 15.56 -11.08
N ARG A 35 23.77 14.74 -10.31
CA ARG A 35 23.18 13.86 -9.30
C ARG A 35 22.47 14.65 -8.20
N ILE A 36 23.11 15.68 -7.62
CA ILE A 36 22.55 16.50 -6.55
C ILE A 36 21.40 17.37 -7.05
N ASP A 37 21.52 17.95 -8.24
CA ASP A 37 20.50 18.84 -8.77
C ASP A 37 19.24 18.09 -9.27
N SER A 38 19.39 16.79 -9.55
CA SER A 38 18.30 15.88 -9.90
C SER A 38 17.54 15.37 -8.68
N THR A 39 16.33 14.87 -8.89
CA THR A 39 15.48 14.28 -7.84
C THR A 39 16.02 12.99 -7.22
N SER A 40 16.72 12.17 -7.99
CA SER A 40 17.15 10.82 -7.60
C SER A 40 18.62 10.61 -7.97
N GLY A 41 18.98 9.53 -8.67
CA GLY A 41 20.33 9.28 -9.19
C GLY A 41 20.74 10.15 -10.39
N GLY A 42 19.83 10.86 -11.06
CA GLY A 42 20.16 11.81 -12.14
C GLY A 42 20.06 11.28 -13.57
N LEU A 43 19.45 10.11 -13.77
CA LEU A 43 19.44 9.44 -15.06
C LEU A 43 18.67 10.18 -16.16
N PHE A 44 17.54 10.82 -15.83
CA PHE A 44 16.83 11.64 -16.82
C PHE A 44 17.75 12.69 -17.42
N SER A 45 18.56 13.36 -16.60
CA SER A 45 19.48 14.38 -17.07
C SER A 45 20.59 13.80 -17.95
N VAL A 46 21.18 12.67 -17.57
CA VAL A 46 22.20 12.00 -18.40
C VAL A 46 21.64 11.55 -19.75
N LEU A 47 20.43 10.99 -19.76
CA LEU A 47 19.74 10.61 -20.99
C LEU A 47 19.42 11.85 -21.84
N ALA A 48 18.82 12.88 -21.26
CA ALA A 48 18.47 14.11 -21.97
C ALA A 48 19.71 14.81 -22.55
N GLU A 49 20.83 14.87 -21.82
CA GLU A 49 22.10 15.41 -22.33
C GLU A 49 22.58 14.66 -23.57
N HIS A 50 22.49 13.34 -23.62
CA HIS A 50 22.85 12.57 -24.82
C HIS A 50 22.05 13.00 -26.06
N PHE A 51 20.76 13.30 -25.91
CA PHE A 51 19.94 13.79 -27.02
C PHE A 51 20.26 15.24 -27.37
N PHE A 52 20.44 16.12 -26.38
CA PHE A 52 20.86 17.49 -26.66
C PHE A 52 22.23 17.58 -27.35
N ASP A 53 23.20 16.78 -26.90
CA ASP A 53 24.56 16.73 -27.45
C ASP A 53 24.59 16.26 -28.92
N THR A 54 23.53 15.58 -29.38
CA THR A 54 23.36 15.14 -30.77
C THR A 54 22.41 16.05 -31.59
N GLY A 55 22.04 17.21 -31.05
CA GLY A 55 21.10 18.14 -31.69
C GLY A 55 19.66 17.61 -31.79
N SER A 56 19.32 16.59 -31.01
CA SER A 56 17.99 15.96 -30.95
C SER A 56 17.07 16.70 -29.98
N TYR A 57 15.78 16.39 -30.04
CA TYR A 57 14.76 17.03 -29.20
C TYR A 57 14.50 16.22 -27.93
N VAL A 58 14.28 16.93 -26.83
CA VAL A 58 13.85 16.37 -25.55
C VAL A 58 12.49 16.93 -25.19
N ALA A 59 11.56 16.05 -24.85
CA ALA A 59 10.25 16.39 -24.33
C ALA A 59 10.14 16.06 -22.83
N GLY A 60 9.58 17.00 -22.07
CA GLY A 60 9.43 16.90 -20.62
C GLY A 60 8.39 17.87 -20.09
N ALA A 61 8.47 18.25 -18.82
CA ALA A 61 7.48 19.13 -18.20
C ALA A 61 8.12 20.37 -17.57
N LEU A 62 7.53 21.53 -17.82
CA LEU A 62 7.99 22.86 -17.42
C LEU A 62 6.88 23.64 -16.70
N TYR A 63 7.25 24.39 -15.68
CA TYR A 63 6.33 25.35 -15.06
C TYR A 63 6.12 26.57 -15.95
N ASP A 64 4.89 27.01 -16.13
CA ASP A 64 4.60 28.35 -16.68
C ASP A 64 4.74 29.43 -15.59
N GLU A 65 4.45 30.68 -15.97
CA GLU A 65 4.58 31.87 -15.11
C GLU A 65 3.73 31.78 -13.83
N GLU A 66 2.63 31.03 -13.86
CA GLU A 66 1.72 30.83 -12.71
C GLU A 66 2.00 29.53 -11.95
N PHE A 67 3.10 28.84 -12.28
CA PHE A 67 3.46 27.51 -11.80
C PHE A 67 2.44 26.41 -12.15
N GLY A 68 1.66 26.61 -13.21
CA GLY A 68 0.98 25.54 -13.92
C GLY A 68 2.00 24.66 -14.64
N LEU A 69 1.73 23.35 -14.76
CA LEU A 69 2.67 22.41 -15.38
C LEU A 69 2.25 22.09 -16.81
N LYS A 70 3.12 22.39 -17.78
CA LYS A 70 2.86 22.14 -19.22
C LYS A 70 3.93 21.22 -19.81
N GLY A 71 3.53 20.46 -20.81
CA GLY A 71 4.47 19.74 -21.65
C GLY A 71 5.27 20.68 -22.54
N ILE A 72 6.56 20.40 -22.71
CA ILE A 72 7.47 21.11 -23.63
C ILE A 72 8.22 20.10 -24.49
N VAL A 73 8.54 20.49 -25.73
CA VAL A 73 9.52 19.83 -26.59
C VAL A 73 10.57 20.88 -26.95
N THR A 74 11.86 20.56 -26.79
CA THR A 74 12.93 21.54 -27.04
C THR A 74 14.23 20.86 -27.44
N LYS A 75 15.06 21.57 -28.20
CA LYS A 75 16.46 21.23 -28.48
C LYS A 75 17.46 22.10 -27.69
N ASP A 76 16.95 23.04 -26.90
CA ASP A 76 17.76 23.95 -26.10
C ASP A 76 18.20 23.27 -24.79
N LYS A 77 19.47 22.89 -24.75
CA LYS A 77 20.11 22.26 -23.57
C LYS A 77 20.06 23.14 -22.33
N THR A 78 20.01 24.48 -22.47
CA THR A 78 19.99 25.41 -21.34
C THR A 78 18.72 25.28 -20.49
N LEU A 79 17.64 24.72 -21.05
CA LEU A 79 16.40 24.44 -20.34
C LEU A 79 16.43 23.16 -19.50
N LEU A 80 17.49 22.35 -19.58
CA LEU A 80 17.62 21.10 -18.81
C LEU A 80 17.38 21.27 -17.29
N PRO A 81 17.89 22.33 -16.61
CA PRO A 81 17.58 22.61 -15.20
C PRO A 81 16.09 22.80 -14.90
N SER A 82 15.33 23.32 -15.86
CA SER A 82 13.90 23.61 -15.69
C SER A 82 13.02 22.41 -16.00
N ILE A 83 13.40 21.58 -16.97
CA ILE A 83 12.66 20.35 -17.32
C ILE A 83 13.00 19.16 -16.43
N ARG A 84 14.18 19.14 -15.78
CA ARG A 84 14.54 18.10 -14.80
C ARG A 84 13.72 18.21 -13.50
N SER A 85 14.01 17.27 -12.60
CA SER A 85 13.37 17.12 -11.28
C SER A 85 11.89 16.75 -11.31
N SER A 86 11.42 16.14 -10.22
CA SER A 86 10.03 15.78 -10.02
C SER A 86 9.17 17.00 -9.82
N LYS A 87 7.99 16.97 -10.43
CA LYS A 87 6.94 17.97 -10.30
C LYS A 87 5.69 17.21 -9.90
N TYR A 88 5.24 17.36 -8.66
CA TYR A 88 4.13 16.58 -8.09
C TYR A 88 2.76 17.12 -8.50
N LEU A 89 2.62 17.50 -9.77
CA LEU A 89 1.46 18.20 -10.32
C LEU A 89 0.99 17.49 -11.59
N GLN A 90 -0.30 17.53 -11.88
CA GLN A 90 -0.79 17.14 -13.20
C GLN A 90 -0.25 18.10 -14.27
N SER A 91 0.41 17.56 -15.30
CA SER A 91 0.82 18.30 -16.48
C SER A 91 -0.27 18.33 -17.55
N ASP A 92 -0.35 19.43 -18.30
CA ASP A 92 -1.11 19.52 -19.54
C ASP A 92 -0.24 19.07 -20.74
N PRO A 93 -0.56 17.94 -21.40
CA PRO A 93 0.20 17.43 -22.54
C PRO A 93 -0.28 17.97 -23.91
N LYS A 94 -1.32 18.80 -23.96
CA LYS A 94 -2.12 19.06 -25.18
C LYS A 94 -1.31 19.41 -26.44
N HIS A 95 -0.28 20.24 -26.32
CA HIS A 95 0.54 20.66 -27.47
C HIS A 95 1.72 19.73 -27.76
N MET A 96 2.26 19.10 -26.71
CA MET A 96 3.44 18.24 -26.79
C MET A 96 3.24 17.07 -27.78
N PHE A 97 2.08 16.40 -27.77
CA PHE A 97 1.88 15.20 -28.60
C PHE A 97 1.89 15.54 -30.10
N LYS A 98 1.27 16.67 -30.47
CA LYS A 98 1.21 17.14 -31.85
C LYS A 98 2.61 17.50 -32.35
N GLU A 99 3.35 18.29 -31.58
CA GLU A 99 4.71 18.71 -31.92
C GLU A 99 5.67 17.52 -32.04
N ILE A 100 5.58 16.54 -31.13
CA ILE A 100 6.34 15.29 -31.24
C ILE A 100 6.04 14.60 -32.58
N LYS A 101 4.76 14.45 -32.95
CA LYS A 101 4.37 13.79 -34.19
C LYS A 101 4.94 14.49 -35.43
N GLU A 102 4.90 15.82 -35.46
CA GLU A 102 5.43 16.64 -36.55
C GLU A 102 6.94 16.41 -36.71
N LEU A 103 7.70 16.53 -35.62
CA LEU A 103 9.15 16.27 -35.59
C LEU A 103 9.50 14.83 -36.03
N LEU A 104 8.69 13.85 -35.61
CA LEU A 104 8.91 12.46 -35.98
C LEU A 104 8.68 12.22 -37.47
N ILE A 105 7.68 12.87 -38.08
CA ILE A 105 7.42 12.81 -39.53
C ILE A 105 8.58 13.45 -40.32
N GLU A 106 9.17 14.51 -39.79
CA GLU A 106 10.37 15.16 -40.36
C GLU A 106 11.67 14.36 -40.15
N GLY A 107 11.60 13.17 -39.55
CA GLY A 107 12.75 12.32 -39.29
C GLY A 107 13.65 12.80 -38.14
N LYS A 108 13.20 13.76 -37.33
CA LYS A 108 13.96 14.24 -36.15
C LYS A 108 13.89 13.22 -35.02
N LYS A 109 14.99 13.05 -34.29
CA LYS A 109 15.01 12.21 -33.08
C LYS A 109 14.41 12.96 -31.91
N VAL A 110 13.53 12.27 -31.16
CA VAL A 110 12.84 12.82 -30.00
C VAL A 110 12.95 11.86 -28.83
N PHE A 111 13.43 12.35 -27.68
CA PHE A 111 13.42 11.66 -26.39
C PHE A 111 12.34 12.24 -25.49
N VAL A 112 11.39 11.43 -25.04
CA VAL A 112 10.24 11.88 -24.25
C VAL A 112 10.32 11.28 -22.86
N CYS A 113 10.28 12.12 -21.82
CA CYS A 113 10.11 11.68 -20.44
C CYS A 113 8.77 12.16 -19.88
N SER A 114 7.89 11.23 -19.49
CA SER A 114 6.56 11.59 -19.00
C SER A 114 5.95 10.54 -18.06
N THR A 115 4.75 10.81 -17.55
CA THR A 115 4.04 9.81 -16.73
C THR A 115 3.69 8.57 -17.57
N PRO A 116 3.61 7.36 -16.97
CA PRO A 116 3.29 6.14 -17.72
C PRO A 116 1.99 6.24 -18.53
N CYS A 117 0.96 6.91 -17.99
CA CYS A 117 -0.30 7.14 -18.70
C CYS A 117 -0.17 8.10 -19.89
N GLN A 118 0.72 9.11 -19.80
CA GLN A 118 0.99 10.01 -20.92
C GLN A 118 1.86 9.36 -21.99
N ILE A 119 2.81 8.49 -21.63
CA ILE A 119 3.55 7.70 -22.63
C ILE A 119 2.62 6.76 -23.38
N ALA A 120 1.76 6.01 -22.68
CA ALA A 120 0.74 5.19 -23.32
C ALA A 120 -0.20 6.02 -24.21
N GLY A 121 -0.61 7.20 -23.75
CA GLY A 121 -1.44 8.13 -24.52
C GLY A 121 -0.76 8.63 -25.80
N LEU A 122 0.54 8.96 -25.73
CA LEU A 122 1.33 9.38 -26.88
C LEU A 122 1.43 8.26 -27.92
N LEU A 123 1.78 7.05 -27.49
CA LEU A 123 1.93 5.90 -28.38
C LEU A 123 0.61 5.57 -29.10
N ASN A 124 -0.52 5.61 -28.38
CA ASN A 124 -1.84 5.44 -28.99
C ASN A 124 -2.18 6.56 -29.98
N PHE A 125 -1.87 7.81 -29.65
CA PHE A 125 -2.10 8.98 -30.52
C PHE A 125 -1.29 8.92 -31.83
N LEU A 126 -0.10 8.31 -31.81
CA LEU A 126 0.77 8.21 -32.98
C LEU A 126 0.27 7.19 -34.01
N HIS A 127 -0.54 6.21 -33.61
CA HIS A 127 -1.13 5.14 -34.44
C HIS A 127 -0.12 4.22 -35.17
N LYS A 128 1.19 4.44 -35.00
CA LYS A 128 2.27 3.59 -35.52
C LYS A 128 3.54 3.77 -34.69
N SER A 129 4.47 2.84 -34.81
CA SER A 129 5.81 2.96 -34.26
C SER A 129 6.68 3.93 -35.07
N TYR A 130 7.59 4.59 -34.37
CA TYR A 130 8.60 5.47 -34.95
C TYR A 130 9.98 5.06 -34.42
N ASP A 131 10.97 4.88 -35.29
CA ASP A 131 12.33 4.47 -34.89
C ASP A 131 13.15 5.63 -34.32
N ASN A 132 12.76 6.86 -34.65
CA ASN A 132 13.30 8.11 -34.13
C ASN A 132 12.61 8.59 -32.83
N LEU A 133 11.72 7.79 -32.24
CA LEU A 133 11.11 8.07 -30.93
C LEU A 133 11.72 7.18 -29.84
N TYR A 134 12.18 7.82 -28.76
CA TYR A 134 12.68 7.18 -27.56
C TYR A 134 11.83 7.62 -26.36
N THR A 135 11.40 6.68 -25.54
CA THR A 135 10.45 6.92 -24.46
C THR A 135 11.02 6.55 -23.10
N CYS A 136 10.80 7.43 -22.15
CA CYS A 136 11.13 7.26 -20.75
C CYS A 136 9.88 7.53 -19.91
N ASP A 137 9.54 6.63 -19.00
CA ASP A 137 8.57 6.91 -17.95
C ASP A 137 9.21 6.87 -16.57
N PHE A 138 8.40 7.08 -15.53
CA PHE A 138 8.86 6.96 -14.16
C PHE A 138 7.85 6.27 -13.24
N ILE A 139 8.33 5.77 -12.11
CA ILE A 139 7.52 5.25 -11.01
C ILE A 139 6.69 6.41 -10.43
N CYS A 140 5.43 6.50 -10.88
CA CYS A 140 4.55 7.63 -10.58
C CYS A 140 3.52 7.30 -9.50
N LYS A 141 3.69 7.68 -8.22
CA LYS A 141 2.66 7.39 -7.19
C LYS A 141 1.24 7.87 -7.57
N GLY A 142 1.13 9.03 -8.22
CA GLY A 142 -0.12 9.67 -8.63
C GLY A 142 0.17 11.10 -9.05
N VAL A 143 -0.86 11.83 -9.50
CA VAL A 143 -0.73 13.25 -9.86
C VAL A 143 -1.69 14.08 -9.00
N SER A 144 -1.20 15.19 -8.48
CA SER A 144 -1.97 16.09 -7.63
C SER A 144 -2.70 17.15 -8.46
N SER A 145 -3.79 17.67 -7.90
CA SER A 145 -4.61 18.71 -8.53
C SER A 145 -3.86 20.05 -8.70
N PRO A 146 -3.91 20.65 -9.89
CA PRO A 146 -3.42 22.01 -10.15
C PRO A 146 -4.00 23.06 -9.18
N MET A 147 -5.29 22.97 -8.87
CA MET A 147 -5.96 23.91 -7.97
C MET A 147 -5.40 23.85 -6.55
N VAL A 148 -5.15 22.64 -6.03
CA VAL A 148 -4.60 22.47 -4.67
C VAL A 148 -3.19 23.07 -4.59
N PHE A 149 -2.37 22.86 -5.62
CA PHE A 149 -1.02 23.40 -5.68
C PHE A 149 -1.01 24.93 -5.77
N ARG A 150 -1.88 25.52 -6.60
CA ARG A 150 -2.01 26.98 -6.68
C ARG A 150 -2.43 27.58 -5.33
N LYS A 151 -3.44 26.99 -4.66
CA LYS A 151 -3.87 27.43 -3.33
C LYS A 151 -2.78 27.27 -2.25
N TYR A 152 -1.91 26.27 -2.38
CA TYR A 152 -0.72 26.11 -1.54
C TYR A 152 0.31 27.24 -1.76
N LEU A 153 0.60 27.59 -3.02
CA LEU A 153 1.48 28.71 -3.34
C LEU A 153 0.88 30.05 -2.90
N ASP A 154 -0.42 30.30 -3.14
CA ASP A 154 -1.10 31.52 -2.68
C ASP A 154 -0.98 31.73 -1.16
N ASP A 155 -1.13 30.65 -0.40
CA ASP A 155 -1.00 30.69 1.05
C ASP A 155 0.44 30.99 1.49
N LEU A 156 1.43 30.47 0.77
CA LEU A 156 2.83 30.78 1.00
C LEU A 156 3.19 32.21 0.61
N GLU A 157 2.76 32.67 -0.58
CA GLU A 157 2.98 34.03 -1.07
C GLU A 157 2.41 35.07 -0.10
N ARG A 158 1.22 34.82 0.45
CA ARG A 158 0.62 35.68 1.49
C ARG A 158 1.45 35.67 2.79
N ARG A 159 1.94 34.52 3.23
CA ARG A 159 2.77 34.40 4.46
C ARG A 159 4.13 35.08 4.31
N TYR A 160 4.74 34.96 3.14
CA TYR A 160 6.05 35.52 2.84
C TYR A 160 5.99 36.94 2.27
N LYS A 161 4.79 37.43 1.95
CA LYS A 161 4.48 38.74 1.35
C LYS A 161 5.27 38.99 0.06
N SER A 162 5.34 37.99 -0.82
CA SER A 162 6.08 38.04 -2.08
C SER A 162 5.64 36.91 -2.99
N LYS A 163 5.77 37.10 -4.31
CA LYS A 163 5.47 36.09 -5.32
C LYS A 163 6.49 34.97 -5.32
N THR A 164 6.03 33.78 -5.72
CA THR A 164 6.87 32.61 -5.88
C THR A 164 7.81 32.82 -7.07
N LYS A 165 9.12 32.61 -6.86
CA LYS A 165 10.14 32.71 -7.92
C LYS A 165 10.53 31.34 -8.46
N SER A 166 10.62 30.33 -7.59
CA SER A 166 10.98 28.98 -8.01
C SER A 166 10.37 27.92 -7.09
N VAL A 167 10.13 26.73 -7.62
CA VAL A 167 9.70 25.56 -6.84
C VAL A 167 10.59 24.38 -7.19
N LYS A 168 11.15 23.74 -6.17
CA LYS A 168 11.97 22.54 -6.32
C LYS A 168 11.59 21.49 -5.28
N PHE A 169 11.01 20.40 -5.77
CA PHE A 169 10.75 19.21 -4.97
C PHE A 169 11.96 18.28 -4.92
N LYS A 170 12.09 17.55 -3.82
CA LYS A 170 13.26 16.72 -3.49
C LYS A 170 14.57 17.48 -3.66
N TYR A 171 14.59 18.72 -3.18
CA TYR A 171 15.82 19.49 -3.04
C TYR A 171 16.82 18.72 -2.16
N LYS A 172 18.09 18.76 -2.57
CA LYS A 172 19.20 18.10 -1.88
C LYS A 172 20.34 19.07 -1.67
N ASP A 173 20.92 19.03 -0.47
CA ASP A 173 22.19 19.66 -0.12
C ASP A 173 22.85 18.86 1.02
N GLU A 174 23.89 19.39 1.64
CA GLU A 174 24.60 18.74 2.75
C GLU A 174 23.70 18.46 3.97
N LYS A 175 22.69 19.31 4.22
CA LYS A 175 21.77 19.24 5.37
C LYS A 175 20.46 18.50 5.03
N HIS A 176 20.15 18.37 3.74
CA HIS A 176 18.90 17.81 3.22
C HIS A 176 19.20 16.60 2.33
N PRO A 177 19.30 15.38 2.88
CA PRO A 177 19.59 14.19 2.10
C PRO A 177 18.40 13.78 1.23
N TRP A 178 18.66 13.01 0.16
CA TRP A 178 17.65 12.47 -0.78
C TRP A 178 16.41 11.87 -0.09
N GLY A 179 16.58 11.12 1.00
CA GLY A 179 15.46 10.51 1.75
C GLY A 179 14.56 11.49 2.51
N GLY A 180 14.99 12.75 2.68
CA GLY A 180 14.23 13.80 3.37
C GLY A 180 13.07 14.35 2.53
N LEU A 181 13.14 14.23 1.20
CA LEU A 181 12.15 14.75 0.25
C LEU A 181 11.84 16.24 0.51
N ALA A 182 12.87 17.09 0.58
CA ALA A 182 12.69 18.50 0.88
C ALA A 182 12.02 19.25 -0.27
N THR A 183 11.07 20.11 0.06
CA THR A 183 10.47 21.11 -0.83
C THR A 183 11.15 22.44 -0.56
N LYS A 184 11.76 23.02 -1.61
CA LYS A 184 12.34 24.37 -1.59
C LYS A 184 11.51 25.29 -2.48
N ILE A 185 11.13 26.45 -1.96
CA ILE A 185 10.43 27.50 -2.69
C ILE A 185 11.14 28.82 -2.40
N ASP A 186 11.65 29.47 -3.44
CA ASP A 186 12.27 30.79 -3.33
C ASP A 186 11.26 31.87 -3.73
N PHE A 187 11.27 33.00 -3.04
CA PHE A 187 10.40 34.15 -3.31
C PHE A 187 11.19 35.31 -3.93
N GLU A 188 10.51 36.21 -4.64
CA GLU A 188 11.14 37.37 -5.27
C GLU A 188 11.84 38.30 -4.29
N ASN A 189 11.33 38.40 -3.04
CA ASN A 189 11.94 39.20 -1.98
C ASN A 189 13.19 38.56 -1.35
N GLY A 190 13.73 37.49 -1.95
CA GLY A 190 14.94 36.80 -1.49
C GLY A 190 14.73 35.84 -0.31
N LYS A 191 13.51 35.71 0.22
CA LYS A 191 13.20 34.72 1.26
C LYS A 191 13.04 33.32 0.65
N THR A 192 13.21 32.30 1.48
CA THR A 192 13.06 30.90 1.09
C THR A 192 12.19 30.13 2.08
N TYR A 193 11.30 29.30 1.54
CA TYR A 193 10.63 28.22 2.25
C TYR A 193 11.36 26.91 1.98
N LEU A 194 11.82 26.23 3.04
CA LEU A 194 12.50 24.95 2.94
C LEU A 194 12.01 24.01 4.04
N ARG A 195 11.32 22.94 3.64
CA ARG A 195 10.73 21.96 4.56
C ARG A 195 10.86 20.54 4.00
N ASN A 196 11.15 19.58 4.87
CA ASN A 196 11.08 18.16 4.51
C ASN A 196 9.61 17.69 4.45
N LYS A 197 9.38 16.49 3.89
CA LYS A 197 8.01 15.96 3.70
C LYS A 197 7.10 16.01 4.92
N LYS A 198 7.64 15.90 6.14
CA LYS A 198 6.83 15.89 7.39
C LYS A 198 6.28 17.26 7.77
N TRP A 199 6.90 18.32 7.25
CA TRP A 199 6.58 19.72 7.57
C TRP A 199 6.04 20.48 6.36
N ASP A 200 6.16 19.92 5.16
CA ASP A 200 5.55 20.44 3.96
C ASP A 200 4.13 19.88 3.80
N SER A 201 3.14 20.76 3.92
CA SER A 201 1.73 20.35 3.92
C SER A 201 1.28 19.79 2.57
N TYR A 202 1.83 20.30 1.47
CA TYR A 202 1.49 19.83 0.13
C TYR A 202 2.00 18.41 -0.10
N MET A 203 3.27 18.15 0.22
CA MET A 203 3.84 16.80 0.14
C MET A 203 3.20 15.84 1.13
N THR A 204 2.88 16.27 2.36
CA THR A 204 2.15 15.44 3.32
C THR A 204 0.78 15.05 2.76
N ALA A 205 0.03 15.99 2.22
CA ALA A 205 -1.27 15.72 1.63
C ALA A 205 -1.17 14.74 0.44
N PHE A 206 -0.19 14.96 -0.45
CA PHE A 206 0.03 14.08 -1.59
C PHE A 206 0.47 12.67 -1.20
N LEU A 207 1.26 12.51 -0.13
CA LEU A 207 1.81 11.22 0.26
C LEU A 207 0.88 10.40 1.19
N ASP A 208 0.15 11.07 2.07
CA ASP A 208 -0.45 10.45 3.25
C ASP A 208 -1.99 10.51 3.30
N THR A 209 -2.67 11.29 2.46
CA THR A 209 -4.15 11.47 2.56
C THR A 209 -4.93 11.09 1.31
N GLY A 210 -4.32 11.04 0.13
CA GLY A 210 -5.02 10.76 -1.14
C GLY A 210 -5.98 11.87 -1.62
N PHE A 211 -6.35 12.85 -0.78
CA PHE A 211 -7.34 13.88 -1.13
C PHE A 211 -6.91 14.80 -2.26
N THR A 212 -5.61 14.97 -2.51
CA THR A 212 -5.12 15.89 -3.54
C THR A 212 -4.93 15.20 -4.88
N VAL A 213 -4.97 13.86 -4.89
CA VAL A 213 -4.65 13.02 -6.03
C VAL A 213 -5.86 12.86 -6.96
N ARG A 214 -5.61 12.70 -8.26
CA ARG A 214 -6.64 12.43 -9.26
C ARG A 214 -7.32 11.07 -9.01
N PRO A 215 -8.66 10.95 -9.06
CA PRO A 215 -9.37 9.68 -8.82
C PRO A 215 -8.89 8.50 -9.67
N SER A 216 -8.56 8.72 -10.95
CA SER A 216 -8.05 7.66 -11.82
C SER A 216 -6.71 7.06 -11.38
N CYS A 217 -5.99 7.69 -10.45
CA CYS A 217 -4.75 7.13 -9.89
C CYS A 217 -4.99 5.97 -8.91
N PHE A 218 -6.20 5.85 -8.34
CA PHE A 218 -6.58 4.75 -7.43
C PHE A 218 -6.88 3.45 -8.19
N GLU A 219 -7.14 3.55 -9.50
CA GLU A 219 -7.41 2.41 -10.39
C GLU A 219 -6.48 2.47 -11.62
N CYS A 220 -5.24 2.91 -11.42
CA CYS A 220 -4.31 3.15 -12.53
C CYS A 220 -3.85 1.82 -13.17
N PRO A 221 -4.15 1.57 -14.46
CA PRO A 221 -3.79 0.33 -15.15
C PRO A 221 -2.31 0.28 -15.54
N PHE A 222 -1.62 1.43 -15.58
CA PHE A 222 -0.20 1.56 -15.94
C PHE A 222 0.76 1.19 -14.78
N LYS A 223 0.22 0.51 -13.77
CA LYS A 223 0.89 -0.07 -12.59
C LYS A 223 1.11 -1.55 -12.77
N SER A 224 1.58 -1.92 -13.95
CA SER A 224 1.64 -3.30 -14.41
C SER A 224 2.81 -3.49 -15.35
N PHE A 225 3.06 -4.76 -15.67
CA PHE A 225 3.99 -5.18 -16.71
C PHE A 225 3.20 -5.81 -17.86
N PRO A 226 3.65 -5.68 -19.11
CA PRO A 226 4.83 -4.92 -19.55
C PRO A 226 4.64 -3.39 -19.41
N ARG A 227 5.75 -2.65 -19.22
CA ARG A 227 5.74 -1.17 -19.19
C ARG A 227 5.67 -0.64 -20.62
N TYR A 228 5.16 0.59 -20.81
CA TYR A 228 5.01 1.20 -22.14
C TYR A 228 6.29 1.85 -22.67
N ALA A 229 7.04 2.54 -21.81
CA ALA A 229 8.26 3.23 -22.21
C ALA A 229 9.42 2.26 -22.49
N ASP A 230 10.42 2.69 -23.25
CA ASP A 230 11.67 1.93 -23.46
C ASP A 230 12.46 1.77 -22.15
N ILE A 231 12.46 2.84 -21.33
CA ILE A 231 13.10 2.87 -20.00
C ILE A 231 12.10 3.45 -18.97
N SER A 232 12.06 2.86 -17.78
CA SER A 232 11.35 3.41 -16.62
C SER A 232 12.32 3.77 -15.50
N LEU A 233 12.18 4.97 -14.95
CA LEU A 233 13.06 5.48 -13.88
C LEU A 233 12.32 5.62 -12.55
N GLY A 234 13.02 5.51 -11.43
CA GLY A 234 12.45 5.86 -10.14
C GLY A 234 13.49 6.01 -9.05
N ASP A 235 13.03 6.31 -7.84
CA ASP A 235 13.86 6.17 -6.66
C ASP A 235 14.11 4.70 -6.35
N PHE A 236 15.34 4.31 -6.04
CA PHE A 236 15.59 2.96 -5.54
C PHE A 236 15.36 2.88 -4.03
N TRP A 237 14.09 2.97 -3.61
CA TRP A 237 13.73 2.69 -2.22
C TRP A 237 14.11 1.24 -1.86
N GLY A 238 14.72 1.02 -0.70
CA GLY A 238 15.17 -0.30 -0.24
C GLY A 238 16.58 -0.72 -0.67
N ILE A 239 17.33 0.12 -1.41
CA ILE A 239 18.70 -0.22 -1.81
C ILE A 239 19.64 -0.49 -0.62
N ASP A 240 19.34 0.13 0.53
CA ASP A 240 20.06 -0.06 1.79
C ASP A 240 19.94 -1.51 2.32
N ASP A 241 18.89 -2.24 1.93
CA ASP A 241 18.68 -3.64 2.30
C ASP A 241 19.40 -4.62 1.36
N LEU A 242 19.91 -4.12 0.22
CA LEU A 242 20.51 -4.93 -0.86
C LEU A 242 22.03 -4.78 -0.96
N MET A 243 22.59 -3.77 -0.31
CA MET A 243 24.02 -3.48 -0.32
C MET A 243 24.52 -3.33 1.12
N SER A 244 25.62 -4.02 1.45
CA SER A 244 26.27 -3.87 2.76
C SER A 244 26.74 -2.45 3.04
N PHE A 245 27.05 -1.69 1.98
CA PHE A 245 27.37 -0.28 2.02
C PHE A 245 26.82 0.41 0.78
N VAL A 246 26.13 1.54 0.94
CA VAL A 246 25.61 2.36 -0.17
C VAL A 246 26.41 3.66 -0.27
N PRO A 247 27.41 3.74 -1.17
CA PRO A 247 28.25 4.93 -1.31
C PRO A 247 27.43 6.19 -1.55
N GLU A 248 27.69 7.24 -0.77
CA GLU A 248 27.10 8.57 -0.96
C GLU A 248 25.56 8.57 -1.06
N ARG A 249 24.92 7.67 -0.30
CA ARG A 249 23.45 7.49 -0.20
C ARG A 249 22.62 8.78 -0.14
N ARG A 250 23.17 9.86 0.42
CA ARG A 250 22.52 11.18 0.52
C ARG A 250 22.29 11.86 -0.84
N LYS A 251 23.14 11.59 -1.83
CA LYS A 251 23.05 12.16 -3.18
C LYS A 251 21.98 11.47 -4.04
N GLY A 252 21.58 10.25 -3.68
CA GLY A 252 20.44 9.54 -4.25
C GLY A 252 20.81 8.45 -5.26
N TYR A 253 19.92 7.45 -5.36
CA TYR A 253 20.04 6.30 -6.26
C TYR A 253 18.74 6.11 -7.01
N SER A 254 18.86 5.87 -8.32
CA SER A 254 17.74 5.50 -9.15
C SER A 254 17.65 4.00 -9.34
N VAL A 255 16.42 3.51 -9.46
CA VAL A 255 16.13 2.23 -10.10
C VAL A 255 15.86 2.51 -11.58
N VAL A 256 16.40 1.66 -12.44
CA VAL A 256 16.25 1.70 -13.90
C VAL A 256 15.63 0.39 -14.31
N MET A 257 14.48 0.43 -14.97
CA MET A 257 13.89 -0.75 -15.59
C MET A 257 13.97 -0.54 -17.11
N VAL A 258 14.71 -1.42 -17.79
CA VAL A 258 14.86 -1.43 -19.23
C VAL A 258 13.86 -2.42 -19.80
N ASN A 259 12.93 -1.92 -20.60
CA ASN A 259 11.72 -2.67 -20.97
C ASN A 259 11.83 -3.34 -22.34
N ASN A 260 12.83 -2.99 -23.15
CA ASN A 260 13.08 -3.59 -24.46
C ASN A 260 14.54 -3.39 -24.89
N GLN A 261 14.89 -3.92 -26.08
CA GLN A 261 16.25 -3.79 -26.63
C GLN A 261 16.65 -2.33 -26.90
N ARG A 262 15.72 -1.49 -27.37
CA ARG A 262 15.99 -0.07 -27.66
C ARG A 262 16.38 0.70 -26.40
N GLY A 263 15.72 0.42 -25.28
CA GLY A 263 16.08 0.97 -23.98
C GLY A 263 17.44 0.48 -23.49
N LEU A 264 17.79 -0.78 -23.78
CA LEU A 264 19.11 -1.34 -23.42
C LEU A 264 20.22 -0.66 -24.21
N ASP A 265 20.05 -0.53 -25.52
CA ASP A 265 21.01 0.14 -26.39
C ASP A 265 21.18 1.62 -26.00
N LEU A 266 20.09 2.28 -25.60
CA LEU A 266 20.15 3.66 -25.10
C LEU A 266 20.92 3.76 -23.78
N LEU A 267 20.68 2.85 -22.84
CA LEU A 267 21.40 2.82 -21.56
C LEU A 267 22.90 2.55 -21.78
N GLU A 268 23.23 1.64 -22.69
CA GLU A 268 24.60 1.28 -23.05
C GLU A 268 25.38 2.49 -23.61
N ARG A 269 24.74 3.33 -24.44
CA ARG A 269 25.35 4.57 -24.98
C ARG A 269 25.75 5.59 -23.92
N VAL A 270 25.14 5.55 -22.75
CA VAL A 270 25.40 6.51 -21.67
C VAL A 270 26.05 5.88 -20.43
N LYS A 271 26.40 4.58 -20.49
CA LYS A 271 26.91 3.82 -19.34
C LYS A 271 28.17 4.46 -18.71
N GLU A 272 29.05 5.04 -19.53
CA GLU A 272 30.30 5.68 -19.06
C GLU A 272 30.03 6.92 -18.19
N LYS A 273 28.83 7.49 -18.25
CA LYS A 273 28.40 8.63 -17.41
C LYS A 273 27.67 8.16 -16.14
N LEU A 274 27.49 6.85 -15.95
CA LEU A 274 26.65 6.24 -14.93
C LEU A 274 27.41 5.20 -14.12
N TYR A 275 27.11 5.13 -12.83
CA TYR A 275 27.24 3.87 -12.09
C TYR A 275 26.07 2.96 -12.48
N LEU A 276 26.33 1.68 -12.73
CA LEU A 276 25.32 0.67 -13.03
C LEU A 276 25.62 -0.62 -12.27
N LYS A 277 24.60 -1.19 -11.63
CA LYS A 277 24.65 -2.53 -11.05
C LYS A 277 23.32 -3.23 -11.26
N GLU A 278 23.35 -4.46 -11.77
CA GLU A 278 22.15 -5.24 -12.08
C GLU A 278 21.49 -5.82 -10.82
N TYR A 279 20.16 -5.90 -10.84
CA TYR A 279 19.29 -6.43 -9.79
C TYR A 279 18.10 -7.17 -10.41
N THR A 280 17.30 -7.83 -9.57
CA THR A 280 16.06 -8.48 -10.02
C THR A 280 14.87 -7.53 -9.99
N LEU A 281 13.79 -7.89 -10.68
CA LEU A 281 12.51 -7.18 -10.57
C LEU A 281 11.93 -7.23 -9.15
N ILE A 282 12.19 -8.30 -8.40
CA ILE A 282 11.74 -8.44 -7.01
C ILE A 282 12.44 -7.40 -6.12
N ASP A 283 13.73 -7.18 -6.33
CA ASP A 283 14.50 -6.16 -5.61
C ASP A 283 13.94 -4.76 -5.85
N ALA A 284 13.62 -4.42 -7.10
CA ALA A 284 13.00 -3.15 -7.44
C ALA A 284 11.61 -2.97 -6.82
N THR A 285 10.77 -4.00 -6.82
CA THR A 285 9.37 -3.91 -6.42
C THR A 285 9.14 -3.96 -4.91
N ARG A 286 10.03 -4.58 -4.13
CA ARG A 286 9.88 -4.79 -2.68
C ARG A 286 9.50 -3.53 -1.90
N HIS A 287 10.18 -2.41 -2.17
CA HIS A 287 9.92 -1.12 -1.49
C HIS A 287 9.35 -0.05 -2.41
N ASN A 288 9.21 -0.33 -3.70
CA ASN A 288 8.55 0.54 -4.68
C ASN A 288 7.18 -0.05 -5.04
N ILE A 289 6.27 -0.12 -4.07
CA ILE A 289 4.94 -0.71 -4.25
C ILE A 289 4.18 -0.11 -5.45
N HIS A 290 4.40 1.18 -5.73
CA HIS A 290 3.78 1.88 -6.85
C HIS A 290 4.37 1.52 -8.23
N ILE A 291 5.24 0.52 -8.33
CA ILE A 291 5.51 -0.13 -9.61
C ILE A 291 4.29 -0.98 -10.03
N VAL A 292 3.72 -1.73 -9.06
CA VAL A 292 2.70 -2.76 -9.29
C VAL A 292 1.36 -2.48 -8.61
N GLN A 293 1.27 -1.39 -7.83
CA GLN A 293 0.06 -1.01 -7.11
C GLN A 293 -0.36 0.42 -7.44
N PRO A 294 -1.66 0.66 -7.68
CA PRO A 294 -2.26 1.99 -7.68
C PRO A 294 -2.08 2.74 -6.35
N TYR A 295 -2.62 3.95 -6.28
CA TYR A 295 -2.68 4.68 -5.02
C TYR A 295 -3.61 3.96 -4.04
N ASP A 296 -3.22 3.83 -2.77
CA ASP A 296 -3.99 3.08 -1.77
C ASP A 296 -5.27 3.83 -1.35
N PRO A 297 -6.48 3.28 -1.60
CA PRO A 297 -7.73 3.87 -1.15
C PRO A 297 -7.87 3.93 0.38
N ALA A 298 -7.18 3.03 1.11
CA ALA A 298 -7.26 2.93 2.57
C ALA A 298 -6.62 4.13 3.31
N LEU A 299 -5.95 5.05 2.58
CA LEU A 299 -5.39 6.30 3.12
C LEU A 299 -6.44 7.40 3.41
N GLY A 300 -7.72 7.03 3.50
CA GLY A 300 -8.82 7.94 3.85
C GLY A 300 -9.54 8.53 2.64
N TRP A 301 -9.33 7.98 1.44
CA TRP A 301 -10.01 8.42 0.23
C TRP A 301 -11.42 7.84 0.15
N SER A 302 -12.42 8.70 0.03
CA SER A 302 -13.75 8.40 -0.52
C SER A 302 -14.18 9.57 -1.41
N GLU A 303 -15.13 9.34 -2.31
CA GLU A 303 -15.63 10.39 -3.20
C GLU A 303 -16.29 11.52 -2.39
N GLU A 304 -16.99 11.17 -1.32
CA GLU A 304 -17.65 12.11 -0.40
C GLU A 304 -16.64 12.97 0.35
N PHE A 305 -15.62 12.37 0.99
CA PHE A 305 -14.60 13.14 1.72
C PHE A 305 -13.75 13.99 0.78
N ARG A 306 -13.49 13.49 -0.44
CA ARG A 306 -12.81 14.30 -1.45
C ARG A 306 -13.66 15.49 -1.84
N LYS A 307 -14.97 15.31 -2.08
CA LYS A 307 -15.86 16.43 -2.40
C LYS A 307 -15.87 17.48 -1.28
N GLU A 308 -16.01 17.04 -0.03
CA GLU A 308 -15.94 17.90 1.16
C GLU A 308 -14.61 18.67 1.24
N PHE A 309 -13.47 18.00 0.97
CA PHE A 309 -12.16 18.64 0.95
C PHE A 309 -12.08 19.77 -0.09
N TYR A 310 -12.63 19.57 -1.30
CA TYR A 310 -12.58 20.58 -2.37
C TYR A 310 -13.54 21.75 -2.10
N GLU A 311 -14.72 21.48 -1.54
CA GLU A 311 -15.66 22.51 -1.10
C GLU A 311 -15.02 23.37 0.00
N ASP A 312 -14.40 22.74 1.02
CA ASP A 312 -13.68 23.45 2.07
C ASP A 312 -12.48 24.24 1.53
N LEU A 313 -11.75 23.69 0.56
CA LEU A 313 -10.62 24.38 -0.06
C LEU A 313 -11.08 25.64 -0.82
N GLN A 314 -12.23 25.57 -1.48
CA GLN A 314 -12.79 26.69 -2.24
C GLN A 314 -13.35 27.76 -1.30
N HIS A 315 -14.14 27.39 -0.29
CA HIS A 315 -14.80 28.34 0.59
C HIS A 315 -13.90 28.87 1.72
N ASN A 316 -13.07 28.01 2.31
CA ASN A 316 -12.31 28.33 3.53
C ASN A 316 -10.79 28.48 3.27
N GLY A 317 -10.31 28.06 2.11
CA GLY A 317 -8.92 28.21 1.68
C GLY A 317 -7.96 27.13 2.21
N TYR A 318 -6.70 27.22 1.75
CA TYR A 318 -5.69 26.16 1.97
C TYR A 318 -5.34 25.93 3.45
N CYS A 319 -5.18 27.01 4.22
CA CYS A 319 -4.89 26.93 5.66
C CYS A 319 -5.95 26.12 6.43
N TYR A 320 -7.23 26.26 6.05
CA TYR A 320 -8.32 25.54 6.69
C TYR A 320 -8.21 24.04 6.43
N VAL A 321 -8.06 23.65 5.16
CA VAL A 321 -7.99 22.21 4.81
C VAL A 321 -6.72 21.55 5.35
N VAL A 322 -5.62 22.27 5.48
CA VAL A 322 -4.42 21.75 6.17
C VAL A 322 -4.74 21.39 7.61
N LYS A 323 -5.42 22.26 8.36
CA LYS A 323 -5.78 22.00 9.76
C LYS A 323 -6.78 20.86 9.91
N LYS A 324 -7.75 20.76 9.01
CA LYS A 324 -8.84 19.77 9.08
C LYS A 324 -8.41 18.38 8.59
N TYR A 325 -7.67 18.32 7.48
CA TYR A 325 -7.42 17.06 6.75
C TYR A 325 -5.96 16.61 6.72
N ILE A 326 -4.99 17.50 6.94
CA ILE A 326 -3.57 17.20 6.69
C ILE A 326 -2.78 17.13 8.00
N ASN A 327 -2.17 15.99 8.26
CA ASN A 327 -1.42 15.75 9.50
C ASN A 327 0.05 16.20 9.40
N VAL A 328 0.29 17.51 9.38
CA VAL A 328 1.65 18.06 9.42
C VAL A 328 2.21 17.99 10.85
N CYS A 329 3.48 17.61 11.02
CA CYS A 329 4.16 17.82 12.30
C CYS A 329 4.12 19.33 12.62
N GLY A 330 3.77 19.71 13.87
CA GLY A 330 3.63 21.13 14.26
C GLY A 330 2.30 21.50 14.92
N LEU A 331 1.32 20.61 14.96
CA LEU A 331 0.12 20.79 15.77
C LEU A 331 0.46 20.82 17.28
N SER A 332 -0.29 21.61 18.06
CA SER A 332 -0.04 21.92 19.48
C SER A 332 0.11 20.67 20.37
N LEU A 333 0.73 20.81 21.54
CA LEU A 333 0.89 19.71 22.51
C LEU A 333 -0.46 19.08 22.89
N LYS A 334 -1.53 19.89 22.98
CA LYS A 334 -2.92 19.44 23.19
C LYS A 334 -3.38 18.52 22.05
N SER A 335 -3.16 18.92 20.81
CA SER A 335 -3.47 18.11 19.62
C SER A 335 -2.59 16.87 19.51
N LYS A 336 -1.34 16.90 19.99
CA LYS A 336 -0.47 15.71 20.08
C LYS A 336 -0.93 14.73 21.16
N ILE A 337 -1.46 15.21 22.28
CA ILE A 337 -2.05 14.40 23.35
C ILE A 337 -3.40 13.82 22.88
N GLU A 338 -4.30 14.64 22.35
CA GLU A 338 -5.57 14.23 21.72
C GLU A 338 -5.36 13.23 20.59
N ARG A 339 -4.21 13.27 19.89
CA ARG A 339 -3.89 12.36 18.78
C ARG A 339 -3.05 11.14 19.19
N ARG A 340 -2.23 11.21 20.25
CA ARG A 340 -1.65 10.02 20.91
C ARG A 340 -2.76 9.20 21.56
N LEU A 341 -3.67 9.88 22.25
CA LEU A 341 -4.94 9.32 22.66
C LEU A 341 -5.76 8.94 21.44
N GLY A 342 -5.72 9.71 20.34
CA GLY A 342 -6.33 9.47 19.01
C GLY A 342 -5.98 8.14 18.35
N LYS A 343 -4.71 7.73 18.42
CA LYS A 343 -4.26 6.39 17.96
C LYS A 343 -4.91 5.27 18.75
N TYR A 344 -5.10 5.49 20.04
CA TYR A 344 -5.89 4.62 20.88
C TYR A 344 -7.37 4.99 20.86
N TRP A 345 -7.80 6.11 20.29
CA TRP A 345 -9.17 6.64 20.37
C TRP A 345 -10.10 5.80 19.52
N ASN A 346 -9.65 5.31 18.37
CA ASN A 346 -10.43 4.35 17.60
C ASN A 346 -10.63 3.02 18.37
N ILE A 347 -9.68 2.64 19.23
CA ILE A 347 -9.78 1.46 20.10
C ILE A 347 -10.62 1.78 21.36
N LEU A 348 -10.33 2.88 22.04
CA LEU A 348 -10.96 3.36 23.26
C LEU A 348 -12.41 3.80 23.03
N ARG A 349 -12.75 4.36 21.86
CA ARG A 349 -14.14 4.67 21.47
C ARG A 349 -14.96 3.41 21.20
N GLN A 350 -14.30 2.30 20.86
CA GLN A 350 -14.93 0.98 20.77
C GLN A 350 -14.99 0.26 22.12
N MET A 351 -14.29 0.76 23.16
CA MET A 351 -14.29 0.19 24.50
C MET A 351 -15.17 1.03 25.44
N SER A 352 -16.11 0.40 26.14
CA SER A 352 -16.77 1.06 27.27
C SER A 352 -15.85 1.10 28.49
N PHE A 353 -16.14 1.94 29.49
CA PHE A 353 -15.45 1.91 30.78
C PHE A 353 -15.41 0.50 31.39
N ALA A 354 -16.53 -0.23 31.32
CA ALA A 354 -16.59 -1.62 31.73
C ALA A 354 -15.67 -2.55 30.91
N SER A 355 -15.44 -2.26 29.63
CA SER A 355 -14.54 -3.02 28.75
C SER A 355 -13.07 -2.79 29.11
N VAL A 356 -12.70 -1.56 29.46
CA VAL A 356 -11.38 -1.22 29.99
C VAL A 356 -11.15 -1.95 31.32
N PHE A 357 -12.12 -1.91 32.24
CA PHE A 357 -12.02 -2.61 33.52
C PHE A 357 -11.89 -4.14 33.34
N LYS A 358 -12.71 -4.75 32.47
CA LYS A 358 -12.57 -6.19 32.12
C LYS A 358 -11.18 -6.51 31.58
N THR A 359 -10.67 -5.68 30.66
CA THR A 359 -9.33 -5.83 30.09
C THR A 359 -8.27 -5.81 31.19
N ILE A 360 -8.32 -4.84 32.11
CA ILE A 360 -7.39 -4.79 33.24
C ILE A 360 -7.55 -6.01 34.15
N ARG A 361 -8.78 -6.35 34.55
CA ARG A 361 -9.08 -7.49 35.43
C ARG A 361 -8.49 -8.79 34.90
N TYR A 362 -8.78 -9.16 33.65
CA TYR A 362 -8.33 -10.44 33.10
C TYR A 362 -6.82 -10.48 32.81
N ASN A 363 -6.16 -9.34 32.58
CA ASN A 363 -4.71 -9.34 32.37
C ASN A 363 -3.92 -9.26 33.68
N TYR A 364 -4.42 -8.61 34.72
CA TYR A 364 -3.60 -8.27 35.89
C TYR A 364 -4.16 -8.76 37.23
N LEU A 365 -5.47 -9.03 37.33
CA LEU A 365 -6.12 -9.38 38.61
C LEU A 365 -6.55 -10.85 38.70
N ILE A 366 -6.55 -11.59 37.59
CA ILE A 366 -6.87 -13.02 37.58
C ILE A 366 -5.58 -13.84 37.48
N SER A 367 -5.24 -14.54 38.56
CA SER A 367 -4.01 -15.35 38.67
C SER A 367 -3.93 -16.50 37.65
N ASN A 368 -5.08 -16.97 37.17
CA ASN A 368 -5.17 -18.07 36.21
C ASN A 368 -4.86 -17.65 34.76
N VAL A 369 -4.68 -16.35 34.50
CA VAL A 369 -4.25 -15.82 33.22
C VAL A 369 -2.76 -15.51 33.29
N LYS A 370 -1.94 -16.38 32.70
CA LYS A 370 -0.49 -16.20 32.59
C LYS A 370 -0.17 -15.50 31.27
N ARG A 371 0.65 -14.45 31.34
CA ARG A 371 1.03 -13.64 30.19
C ARG A 371 2.54 -13.64 30.02
N ASP A 372 2.97 -13.71 28.78
CA ASP A 372 4.35 -13.55 28.36
C ASP A 372 4.35 -12.77 27.04
N GLY A 373 4.45 -11.44 27.11
CA GLY A 373 4.30 -10.55 25.95
C GLY A 373 2.86 -10.36 25.43
N GLY A 374 1.96 -11.34 25.62
CA GLY A 374 0.56 -11.29 25.19
C GLY A 374 -0.36 -10.43 26.08
N ARG A 375 -1.47 -9.97 25.49
CA ARG A 375 -2.55 -9.24 26.19
C ARG A 375 -3.92 -9.63 25.66
N TRP A 376 -4.90 -9.74 26.56
CA TRP A 376 -6.29 -9.95 26.18
C TRP A 376 -7.04 -8.62 26.10
N LEU A 377 -7.41 -8.18 24.89
CA LEU A 377 -8.20 -6.97 24.67
C LEU A 377 -9.68 -7.32 24.54
N ILE A 378 -10.50 -6.77 25.45
CA ILE A 378 -11.93 -7.11 25.56
C ILE A 378 -12.73 -5.85 25.23
N PHE A 379 -13.45 -5.86 24.11
CA PHE A 379 -14.25 -4.75 23.63
C PHE A 379 -15.72 -4.81 24.10
N ARG A 380 -16.50 -3.77 23.78
CA ARG A 380 -17.90 -3.64 24.20
C ARG A 380 -18.74 -4.81 23.71
N GLY A 381 -19.62 -5.33 24.57
CA GLY A 381 -20.51 -6.46 24.24
C GLY A 381 -19.84 -7.83 24.27
N ALA A 382 -18.57 -7.91 24.68
CA ALA A 382 -17.89 -9.17 24.92
C ALA A 382 -18.01 -9.61 26.40
N TYR A 383 -18.34 -10.88 26.60
CA TYR A 383 -18.57 -11.48 27.91
C TYR A 383 -17.72 -12.73 28.07
N ILE A 384 -17.04 -12.81 29.22
CA ILE A 384 -16.19 -13.95 29.58
C ILE A 384 -16.79 -14.59 30.82
N GLN A 385 -17.03 -15.90 30.75
CA GLN A 385 -17.34 -16.74 31.88
C GLN A 385 -16.21 -17.77 32.01
N MET A 386 -15.44 -17.68 33.10
CA MET A 386 -14.26 -18.53 33.29
C MET A 386 -14.27 -19.12 34.69
N ASN A 387 -14.17 -20.44 34.78
CA ASN A 387 -14.04 -21.13 36.06
C ASN A 387 -12.66 -20.87 36.71
N ASN A 388 -12.60 -20.87 38.04
CA ASN A 388 -11.36 -20.67 38.81
C ASN A 388 -10.31 -21.79 38.66
N THR A 389 -10.60 -22.86 37.92
CA THR A 389 -9.63 -23.92 37.60
C THR A 389 -9.19 -23.90 36.12
N ALA A 390 -9.81 -23.06 35.30
CA ALA A 390 -9.41 -22.85 33.92
C ALA A 390 -8.07 -22.12 33.86
N ARG A 391 -7.25 -22.40 32.85
CA ARG A 391 -5.92 -21.80 32.67
C ARG A 391 -5.81 -21.12 31.31
N VAL A 392 -5.28 -19.91 31.30
CA VAL A 392 -5.06 -19.15 30.07
C VAL A 392 -3.58 -18.78 29.96
N PHE A 393 -2.98 -19.03 28.80
CA PHE A 393 -1.60 -18.68 28.48
C PHE A 393 -1.60 -17.75 27.27
N LEU A 394 -1.13 -16.50 27.46
CA LEU A 394 -1.10 -15.46 26.43
C LEU A 394 0.35 -15.11 26.08
N TYR A 395 0.84 -15.69 24.98
CA TYR A 395 2.13 -15.35 24.38
C TYR A 395 2.01 -14.26 23.31
N ALA A 396 0.78 -14.00 22.84
CA ALA A 396 0.47 -12.97 21.84
C ALA A 396 -0.88 -12.28 22.13
N PRO A 397 -1.21 -11.17 21.44
CA PRO A 397 -2.48 -10.47 21.65
C PRO A 397 -3.70 -11.30 21.23
N PHE A 398 -4.69 -11.40 22.12
CA PHE A 398 -6.02 -11.95 21.83
C PHE A 398 -7.06 -10.84 21.94
N THR A 399 -7.76 -10.56 20.85
CA THR A 399 -8.80 -9.52 20.81
C THR A 399 -10.19 -10.14 20.68
N MET A 400 -11.15 -9.68 21.49
CA MET A 400 -12.53 -10.15 21.45
C MET A 400 -13.53 -8.99 21.36
N GLY A 401 -14.53 -9.15 20.49
CA GLY A 401 -15.59 -8.17 20.25
C GLY A 401 -15.15 -6.99 19.37
N ALA A 402 -14.12 -7.19 18.55
CA ALA A 402 -13.65 -6.16 17.61
C ALA A 402 -14.71 -5.87 16.54
N ARG A 403 -14.65 -4.65 15.96
CA ARG A 403 -15.52 -4.20 14.86
C ARG A 403 -17.02 -4.17 15.16
N LYS A 404 -17.40 -4.11 16.45
CA LYS A 404 -18.81 -4.01 16.83
C LYS A 404 -19.47 -2.75 16.26
N VAL A 405 -20.63 -2.92 15.64
CA VAL A 405 -21.45 -1.79 15.18
C VAL A 405 -21.97 -1.01 16.39
N ILE A 406 -21.76 0.30 16.40
CA ILE A 406 -22.21 1.18 17.50
C ILE A 406 -23.74 1.11 17.59
N GLY A 407 -24.27 0.76 18.77
CA GLY A 407 -25.70 0.58 19.01
C GLY A 407 -26.20 -0.86 18.91
N SER A 408 -25.40 -1.80 18.37
CA SER A 408 -25.79 -3.21 18.25
C SER A 408 -25.95 -3.91 19.62
N SER A 409 -26.98 -4.73 19.76
CA SER A 409 -27.23 -5.60 20.91
C SER A 409 -26.45 -6.93 20.85
N ASN A 410 -25.71 -7.18 19.76
CA ASN A 410 -24.95 -8.43 19.58
C ASN A 410 -23.96 -8.69 20.72
N VAL A 411 -23.85 -9.96 21.12
CA VAL A 411 -23.06 -10.40 22.27
C VAL A 411 -22.00 -11.41 21.83
N THR A 412 -20.74 -11.10 22.10
CA THR A 412 -19.61 -12.02 21.88
C THR A 412 -19.35 -12.81 23.17
N LYS A 413 -19.32 -14.14 23.11
CA LYS A 413 -19.27 -15.01 24.30
C LYS A 413 -17.99 -15.84 24.30
N PHE A 414 -17.32 -15.88 25.44
CA PHE A 414 -16.17 -16.74 25.69
C PHE A 414 -16.36 -17.48 27.01
N GLN A 415 -16.45 -18.81 26.97
CA GLN A 415 -16.77 -19.65 28.11
C GLN A 415 -15.69 -20.70 28.34
N MET A 416 -15.27 -20.87 29.59
CA MET A 416 -14.27 -21.87 30.01
C MET A 416 -14.74 -22.60 31.27
N ASP A 417 -14.95 -23.90 31.14
CA ASP A 417 -15.34 -24.78 32.24
C ASP A 417 -14.12 -25.20 33.10
N LYS A 418 -14.37 -26.05 34.10
CA LYS A 418 -13.34 -26.56 35.00
C LYS A 418 -12.20 -27.24 34.23
N TRP A 419 -10.96 -26.99 34.66
CA TRP A 419 -9.74 -27.63 34.15
C TRP A 419 -9.47 -27.45 32.65
N THR A 420 -10.09 -26.47 32.01
CA THR A 420 -9.89 -26.17 30.59
C THR A 420 -8.66 -25.29 30.37
N THR A 421 -8.10 -25.35 29.16
CA THR A 421 -6.89 -24.58 28.81
C THR A 421 -7.07 -23.80 27.51
N LEU A 422 -6.72 -22.50 27.54
CA LEU A 422 -6.53 -21.66 26.35
C LEU A 422 -5.04 -21.34 26.20
N VAL A 423 -4.50 -21.52 25.00
CA VAL A 423 -3.14 -21.10 24.63
C VAL A 423 -3.20 -20.18 23.41
N VAL A 424 -2.66 -18.98 23.51
CA VAL A 424 -2.58 -18.01 22.41
C VAL A 424 -1.12 -17.73 22.08
N ASN A 425 -0.65 -18.32 20.98
CA ASN A 425 0.74 -18.23 20.51
C ASN A 425 0.95 -17.12 19.48
N GLY A 426 -0.10 -16.77 18.72
CA GLY A 426 -0.04 -15.69 17.73
C GLY A 426 -1.23 -14.74 17.84
N LYS A 427 -1.11 -13.57 17.20
CA LYS A 427 -2.15 -12.54 17.21
C LYS A 427 -3.46 -13.13 16.69
N PHE A 428 -4.51 -13.11 17.52
CA PHE A 428 -5.81 -13.69 17.17
C PHE A 428 -6.94 -12.70 17.42
N HIS A 429 -7.86 -12.56 16.46
CA HIS A 429 -9.02 -11.66 16.59
C HIS A 429 -10.34 -12.43 16.51
N MET A 430 -11.26 -12.07 17.39
CA MET A 430 -12.63 -12.57 17.43
C MET A 430 -13.59 -11.40 17.23
N ASN A 431 -14.28 -11.38 16.10
CA ASN A 431 -15.28 -10.36 15.77
C ASN A 431 -16.60 -10.60 16.54
N GLU A 432 -17.54 -9.68 16.36
CA GLU A 432 -18.79 -9.65 17.11
C GLU A 432 -19.70 -10.87 16.89
N ASN A 433 -20.55 -11.13 17.88
CA ASN A 433 -21.56 -12.19 17.91
C ASN A 433 -21.02 -13.64 17.78
N SER A 434 -19.72 -13.82 17.89
CA SER A 434 -19.09 -15.14 17.90
C SER A 434 -19.11 -15.76 19.30
N ASN A 435 -19.07 -17.08 19.36
CA ASN A 435 -19.10 -17.88 20.59
C ASN A 435 -17.93 -18.87 20.62
N ILE A 436 -17.12 -18.84 21.67
CA ILE A 436 -16.13 -19.88 21.97
C ILE A 436 -16.46 -20.50 23.32
N TRP A 437 -16.63 -21.81 23.35
CA TRP A 437 -16.81 -22.58 24.58
C TRP A 437 -15.77 -23.69 24.68
N ILE A 438 -14.94 -23.61 25.72
CA ILE A 438 -13.98 -24.66 26.08
C ILE A 438 -14.56 -25.41 27.28
N THR A 439 -14.73 -26.72 27.13
CA THR A 439 -15.45 -27.57 28.07
C THR A 439 -14.69 -28.88 28.33
N HIS A 440 -15.15 -29.73 29.26
CA HIS A 440 -14.64 -31.09 29.50
C HIS A 440 -13.10 -31.22 29.62
N SER A 441 -12.43 -30.24 30.25
CA SER A 441 -10.96 -30.16 30.32
C SER A 441 -10.23 -30.02 28.97
N GLY A 442 -10.95 -29.56 27.94
CA GLY A 442 -10.43 -29.37 26.60
C GLY A 442 -9.36 -28.28 26.50
N LYS A 443 -8.57 -28.35 25.43
CA LYS A 443 -7.47 -27.42 25.15
C LYS A 443 -7.63 -26.74 23.79
N LEU A 444 -7.86 -25.42 23.79
CA LEU A 444 -7.87 -24.59 22.59
C LEU A 444 -6.51 -23.92 22.38
N ILE A 445 -5.91 -24.09 21.21
CA ILE A 445 -4.62 -23.49 20.83
C ILE A 445 -4.82 -22.59 19.61
N LEU A 446 -4.46 -21.32 19.74
CA LEU A 446 -4.58 -20.28 18.71
C LEU A 446 -3.19 -19.79 18.28
N ASN A 447 -2.71 -20.23 17.12
CA ASN A 447 -1.39 -19.87 16.59
C ASN A 447 -1.40 -18.60 15.72
N GLY A 448 -2.58 -18.09 15.33
CA GLY A 448 -2.74 -16.74 14.77
C GLY A 448 -3.78 -16.67 13.65
N GLY A 449 -4.44 -15.53 13.50
CA GLY A 449 -5.50 -15.36 12.49
C GLY A 449 -6.70 -14.59 13.02
N PHE A 450 -7.88 -14.87 12.48
CA PHE A 450 -9.12 -14.29 12.98
C PHE A 450 -10.35 -15.15 12.70
N ILE A 451 -11.37 -14.95 13.51
CA ILE A 451 -12.75 -15.37 13.23
C ILE A 451 -13.62 -14.14 12.98
N ASN A 452 -14.39 -14.18 11.89
CA ASN A 452 -15.40 -13.18 11.59
C ASN A 452 -16.66 -13.36 12.47
N GLU A 453 -17.73 -12.67 12.12
CA GLU A 453 -18.96 -12.60 12.91
C GLU A 453 -19.72 -13.94 12.93
N ASN A 454 -20.47 -14.20 14.00
CA ASN A 454 -21.34 -15.37 14.16
C ASN A 454 -20.62 -16.74 14.15
N VAL A 455 -19.31 -16.78 14.37
CA VAL A 455 -18.55 -18.04 14.39
C VAL A 455 -18.74 -18.76 15.72
N THR A 456 -18.96 -20.07 15.68
CA THR A 456 -19.07 -20.92 16.88
C THR A 456 -17.94 -21.92 16.96
N ILE A 457 -17.22 -21.94 18.08
CA ILE A 457 -16.18 -22.93 18.38
C ILE A 457 -16.53 -23.65 19.69
N THR A 458 -16.61 -24.98 19.65
CA THR A 458 -16.81 -25.82 20.84
C THR A 458 -15.66 -26.81 20.97
N CYS A 459 -14.89 -26.66 22.06
CA CYS A 459 -13.66 -27.40 22.31
C CYS A 459 -13.75 -28.21 23.61
N ALA A 460 -14.03 -29.51 23.53
CA ALA A 460 -14.08 -30.44 24.65
C ALA A 460 -12.80 -31.29 24.80
N LYS A 461 -12.04 -31.51 23.72
CA LYS A 461 -10.82 -32.31 23.72
C LYS A 461 -9.62 -31.46 23.35
N GLN A 462 -9.49 -31.13 22.07
CA GLN A 462 -8.44 -30.26 21.57
C GLN A 462 -8.81 -29.68 20.21
N ILE A 463 -8.71 -28.36 20.10
CA ILE A 463 -8.78 -27.65 18.83
C ILE A 463 -7.49 -26.85 18.65
N ILE A 464 -6.82 -27.04 17.52
CA ILE A 464 -5.62 -26.28 17.13
C ILE A 464 -5.95 -25.47 15.89
N ILE A 465 -5.74 -24.16 15.95
CA ILE A 465 -5.85 -23.26 14.81
C ILE A 465 -4.46 -22.74 14.48
N GLY A 466 -3.97 -23.08 13.28
CA GLY A 466 -2.67 -22.70 12.74
C GLY A 466 -2.50 -21.19 12.54
N LYS A 467 -1.32 -20.79 12.06
CA LYS A 467 -0.97 -19.40 11.76
C LYS A 467 -1.73 -18.92 10.52
N ASN A 468 -2.09 -17.65 10.51
CA ASN A 468 -2.80 -17.03 9.38
C ASN A 468 -4.07 -17.79 8.96
N ALA A 469 -4.81 -18.37 9.92
CA ALA A 469 -6.10 -19.01 9.65
C ALA A 469 -7.22 -17.96 9.57
N HIS A 470 -7.95 -17.95 8.45
CA HIS A 470 -9.01 -16.96 8.16
C HIS A 470 -10.36 -17.66 8.19
N ILE A 471 -11.15 -17.41 9.22
CA ILE A 471 -12.44 -18.08 9.41
C ILE A 471 -13.56 -17.10 9.12
N ALA A 472 -14.31 -17.36 8.04
CA ALA A 472 -15.40 -16.51 7.59
C ALA A 472 -16.64 -16.61 8.51
N ARG A 473 -17.64 -15.77 8.23
CA ARG A 473 -18.83 -15.63 9.09
C ARG A 473 -19.61 -16.94 9.18
N GLU A 474 -20.25 -17.13 10.33
CA GLU A 474 -21.17 -18.26 10.59
C GLU A 474 -20.54 -19.65 10.49
N ALA A 475 -19.21 -19.74 10.46
CA ALA A 475 -18.53 -21.02 10.50
C ALA A 475 -18.71 -21.71 11.87
N VAL A 476 -18.76 -23.03 11.85
CA VAL A 476 -18.86 -23.86 13.06
C VAL A 476 -17.68 -24.81 13.12
N ILE A 477 -16.94 -24.81 14.23
CA ILE A 477 -15.83 -25.72 14.48
C ILE A 477 -16.11 -26.45 15.78
N ARG A 478 -16.25 -27.77 15.73
CA ARG A 478 -16.56 -28.57 16.91
C ARG A 478 -15.75 -29.85 16.95
N ASP A 479 -15.17 -30.14 18.11
CA ASP A 479 -14.49 -31.40 18.39
C ASP A 479 -15.33 -32.34 19.27
N TYR A 480 -16.58 -31.94 19.57
CA TYR A 480 -17.49 -32.56 20.54
C TYR A 480 -18.94 -32.58 20.09
N ASP A 481 -19.61 -33.71 20.33
CA ASP A 481 -20.98 -33.95 19.87
C ASP A 481 -22.07 -33.81 20.94
N GLY A 482 -21.73 -33.74 22.22
CA GLY A 482 -22.71 -33.46 23.30
C GLY A 482 -23.52 -34.65 23.80
N HIS A 483 -23.63 -35.72 23.01
CA HIS A 483 -24.51 -36.86 23.28
C HIS A 483 -23.79 -38.19 23.04
N TYR A 484 -24.22 -39.23 23.76
CA TYR A 484 -23.78 -40.61 23.57
C TYR A 484 -24.80 -41.34 22.69
N ILE A 485 -24.33 -42.36 21.96
CA ILE A 485 -25.18 -43.31 21.27
C ILE A 485 -24.94 -44.64 21.97
N GLU A 486 -25.96 -45.18 22.64
CA GLU A 486 -25.82 -46.33 23.55
C GLU A 486 -25.39 -47.61 22.81
N ASP A 487 -25.85 -47.78 21.57
CA ASP A 487 -25.68 -49.01 20.80
C ASP A 487 -24.36 -49.10 20.01
N VAL A 488 -23.48 -48.10 20.11
CA VAL A 488 -22.20 -48.10 19.40
C VAL A 488 -21.09 -47.53 20.28
N ALA A 489 -19.87 -48.05 20.11
CA ALA A 489 -18.65 -47.50 20.72
C ALA A 489 -18.35 -46.10 20.14
N TYR A 490 -19.13 -45.10 20.55
CA TYR A 490 -19.14 -43.77 20.01
C TYR A 490 -18.26 -42.83 20.84
N ARG A 491 -17.16 -42.37 20.24
CA ARG A 491 -16.33 -41.33 20.86
C ARG A 491 -17.04 -39.99 20.72
N THR A 492 -17.48 -39.41 21.83
CA THR A 492 -18.16 -38.11 21.87
C THR A 492 -17.25 -36.97 21.43
N SER A 493 -15.93 -37.08 21.62
CA SER A 493 -14.94 -36.10 21.18
C SER A 493 -13.74 -36.68 20.42
N LYS A 494 -13.26 -35.93 19.41
CA LYS A 494 -12.03 -36.19 18.63
C LYS A 494 -11.40 -34.87 18.22
N PRO A 495 -10.06 -34.71 18.33
CA PRO A 495 -9.41 -33.42 18.13
C PRO A 495 -9.65 -32.87 16.72
N VAL A 496 -9.66 -31.54 16.59
CA VAL A 496 -9.70 -30.84 15.30
C VAL A 496 -8.41 -30.04 15.13
N ILE A 497 -7.76 -30.21 13.99
CA ILE A 497 -6.50 -29.52 13.67
C ILE A 497 -6.71 -28.73 12.38
N ILE A 498 -6.54 -27.42 12.44
CA ILE A 498 -6.53 -26.53 11.29
C ILE A 498 -5.09 -26.07 11.09
N GLY A 499 -4.53 -26.37 9.92
CA GLY A 499 -3.16 -26.02 9.53
C GLY A 499 -2.91 -24.53 9.34
N ASP A 500 -1.71 -24.21 8.90
CA ASP A 500 -1.26 -22.85 8.60
C ASP A 500 -1.83 -22.36 7.26
N ASN A 501 -2.13 -21.07 7.16
CA ASN A 501 -2.69 -20.44 5.97
C ASN A 501 -3.98 -21.13 5.48
N VAL A 502 -4.91 -21.48 6.36
CA VAL A 502 -6.20 -22.09 5.98
C VAL A 502 -7.29 -21.02 5.87
N TRP A 503 -8.12 -21.09 4.83
CA TRP A 503 -9.32 -20.28 4.68
C TRP A 503 -10.58 -21.14 4.87
N ILE A 504 -11.34 -20.88 5.93
CA ILE A 504 -12.65 -21.49 6.16
C ILE A 504 -13.74 -20.54 5.64
N GLY A 505 -14.46 -20.98 4.61
CA GLY A 505 -15.49 -20.21 3.92
C GLY A 505 -16.76 -19.98 4.76
N TYR A 506 -17.60 -19.08 4.27
CA TYR A 506 -18.85 -18.67 4.92
C TYR A 506 -19.73 -19.87 5.23
N ARG A 507 -20.24 -19.99 6.47
CA ARG A 507 -21.13 -21.08 6.92
C ARG A 507 -20.56 -22.50 6.75
N ALA A 508 -19.23 -22.66 6.67
CA ALA A 508 -18.62 -23.98 6.66
C ALA A 508 -18.63 -24.61 8.07
N MET A 509 -18.83 -25.92 8.13
CA MET A 509 -18.86 -26.71 9.36
C MET A 509 -17.70 -27.71 9.38
N ILE A 510 -16.88 -27.67 10.42
CA ILE A 510 -15.77 -28.59 10.66
C ILE A 510 -16.15 -29.51 11.83
N LEU A 511 -16.25 -30.81 11.54
CA LEU A 511 -16.62 -31.82 12.52
C LEU A 511 -15.41 -32.42 13.24
N LYS A 512 -15.68 -33.11 14.35
CA LYS A 512 -14.67 -33.70 15.21
C LYS A 512 -13.79 -34.72 14.47
N GLY A 513 -12.50 -34.73 14.80
CA GLY A 513 -11.53 -35.66 14.23
C GLY A 513 -10.95 -35.26 12.89
N VAL A 514 -11.29 -34.06 12.37
CA VAL A 514 -10.77 -33.55 11.10
C VAL A 514 -9.44 -32.83 11.30
N THR A 515 -8.48 -33.15 10.43
CA THR A 515 -7.26 -32.38 10.18
C THR A 515 -7.35 -31.70 8.81
N ILE A 516 -7.22 -30.37 8.78
CA ILE A 516 -7.12 -29.58 7.56
C ILE A 516 -5.66 -29.22 7.33
N GLY A 517 -5.07 -29.71 6.25
CA GLY A 517 -3.69 -29.43 5.87
C GLY A 517 -3.47 -27.97 5.47
N ASP A 518 -2.22 -27.55 5.53
CA ASP A 518 -1.80 -26.17 5.28
C ASP A 518 -2.24 -25.66 3.90
N ASN A 519 -2.41 -24.34 3.79
CA ASN A 519 -2.70 -23.66 2.53
C ASN A 519 -3.99 -24.16 1.82
N SER A 520 -4.96 -24.64 2.60
CA SER A 520 -6.21 -25.20 2.09
C SER A 520 -7.38 -24.23 2.22
N VAL A 521 -8.40 -24.41 1.38
CA VAL A 521 -9.64 -23.63 1.37
C VAL A 521 -10.84 -24.55 1.55
N VAL A 522 -11.68 -24.24 2.53
CA VAL A 522 -13.01 -24.85 2.67
C VAL A 522 -14.02 -23.91 2.05
N ALA A 523 -14.71 -24.34 0.99
CA ALA A 523 -15.71 -23.52 0.32
C ALA A 523 -16.92 -23.23 1.22
N ALA A 524 -17.67 -22.19 0.89
CA ALA A 524 -18.86 -21.81 1.63
C ALA A 524 -19.89 -22.95 1.73
N ASN A 525 -20.65 -23.00 2.83
CA ASN A 525 -21.68 -24.01 3.13
C ASN A 525 -21.18 -25.47 3.13
N SER A 526 -19.87 -25.72 3.25
CA SER A 526 -19.34 -27.08 3.22
C SER A 526 -19.37 -27.75 4.60
N VAL A 527 -19.59 -29.06 4.65
CA VAL A 527 -19.55 -29.88 5.88
C VAL A 527 -18.37 -30.84 5.80
N VAL A 528 -17.31 -30.53 6.52
CA VAL A 528 -16.06 -31.29 6.51
C VAL A 528 -16.14 -32.41 7.55
N THR A 529 -16.18 -33.65 7.05
CA THR A 529 -16.33 -34.89 7.83
C THR A 529 -15.07 -35.76 7.82
N LYS A 530 -14.09 -35.44 6.97
CA LYS A 530 -12.83 -36.17 6.76
C LYS A 530 -11.67 -35.18 6.61
N ASP A 531 -10.46 -35.69 6.80
CA ASP A 531 -9.23 -34.91 6.64
C ASP A 531 -9.12 -34.28 5.25
N VAL A 532 -8.55 -33.07 5.22
CA VAL A 532 -8.36 -32.28 4.01
C VAL A 532 -6.86 -32.22 3.72
N PRO A 533 -6.39 -32.71 2.56
CA PRO A 533 -4.99 -32.61 2.18
C PRO A 533 -4.54 -31.15 2.07
N ALA A 534 -3.26 -30.88 2.33
CA ALA A 534 -2.68 -29.55 2.13
C ALA A 534 -2.82 -29.07 0.66
N ASN A 535 -2.82 -27.76 0.45
CA ASN A 535 -2.93 -27.12 -0.87
C ASN A 535 -4.18 -27.54 -1.66
N SER A 536 -5.30 -27.78 -0.97
CA SER A 536 -6.54 -28.24 -1.61
C SER A 536 -7.73 -27.31 -1.35
N ILE A 537 -8.71 -27.36 -2.25
CA ILE A 537 -10.03 -26.79 -2.06
C ILE A 537 -11.01 -27.94 -1.84
N VAL A 538 -11.77 -27.88 -0.75
CA VAL A 538 -12.89 -28.80 -0.50
C VAL A 538 -14.22 -28.07 -0.57
N ALA A 539 -15.25 -28.74 -1.11
CA ALA A 539 -16.61 -28.21 -1.18
C ALA A 539 -17.67 -29.31 -1.02
N GLY A 540 -18.84 -28.94 -0.52
CA GLY A 540 -20.04 -29.79 -0.46
C GLY A 540 -20.38 -30.33 0.93
N ASN A 541 -21.44 -31.15 0.99
CA ASN A 541 -21.91 -31.82 2.21
C ASN A 541 -22.25 -33.29 1.89
N PRO A 542 -21.37 -34.26 2.22
CA PRO A 542 -20.05 -34.08 2.82
C PRO A 542 -19.07 -33.41 1.86
N ALA A 543 -18.14 -32.62 2.40
CA ALA A 543 -17.14 -31.93 1.61
C ALA A 543 -16.18 -32.91 0.93
N LYS A 544 -15.89 -32.67 -0.35
CA LYS A 544 -14.93 -33.44 -1.16
C LYS A 544 -13.90 -32.50 -1.75
N VAL A 545 -12.69 -33.01 -2.00
CA VAL A 545 -11.65 -32.27 -2.71
C VAL A 545 -12.15 -31.98 -4.13
N ILE A 546 -12.21 -30.70 -4.49
CA ILE A 546 -12.58 -30.23 -5.83
C ILE A 546 -11.39 -29.69 -6.62
N LYS A 547 -10.30 -29.31 -5.93
CA LYS A 547 -9.07 -28.83 -6.56
C LYS A 547 -7.87 -29.10 -5.66
N THR A 548 -6.73 -29.42 -6.24
CA THR A 548 -5.43 -29.58 -5.57
C THR A 548 -4.38 -28.66 -6.20
N GLY A 549 -3.23 -28.53 -5.54
CA GLY A 549 -2.11 -27.71 -6.04
C GLY A 549 -2.42 -26.22 -6.04
N ILE A 550 -3.29 -25.76 -5.12
CA ILE A 550 -3.66 -24.35 -5.04
C ILE A 550 -2.66 -23.54 -4.23
N ASN A 551 -2.61 -22.25 -4.51
CA ASN A 551 -2.02 -21.25 -3.63
C ASN A 551 -3.02 -20.10 -3.50
N TRP A 552 -3.31 -19.66 -2.28
CA TRP A 552 -4.23 -18.57 -2.03
C TRP A 552 -3.59 -17.50 -1.14
N ARG A 553 -3.95 -16.24 -1.41
CA ARG A 553 -3.50 -15.09 -0.62
C ARG A 553 -4.67 -14.19 -0.29
N SER A 554 -4.68 -13.65 0.92
CA SER A 554 -5.59 -12.57 1.30
C SER A 554 -5.16 -11.27 0.62
N LYS A 555 -6.12 -10.37 0.35
CA LYS A 555 -5.87 -9.02 -0.19
C LYS A 555 -5.26 -8.04 0.83
N GLN A 556 -5.00 -8.48 2.07
CA GLN A 556 -4.58 -7.61 3.17
C GLN A 556 -3.10 -7.28 3.17
#